data_AF-A0A960XGX1-F1
#
_entry.id   AF-A0A960XGX1-F1
#
_cell.length_a   1.000
_cell.length_b   1.000
_cell.length_c   1.000
_cell.angle_alpha   90.00
_cell.angle_beta   90.00
_cell.angle_gamma   90.00
#
_symmetry.space_group_name_H-M   'P 1'
#
loop_
_entity.id
_entity.type
_entity.pdbx_description
1 polymer ?
#
loop_
_entity_poly.entity_id
_entity_poly.type
_entity_poly.pdbx_seq_one_letter_code
_entity_poly.pdbx_strand_id
1 'polypeptide(L)'
;MLAHAGNWFGRLLFRCSIVASCLVSANATVVVNSLEDVEVPDAGKVTLRSALDRAASGEQIVFDPTLNGCTIELSLVGQEHSILVGELMGMEETPSGPISYLIGYQERDYGRSALYARKDVVIDASALPLGITIRWGGGDDDPARVLAVYGNLTMKHVSVTGGRSVSVALEPDAEAEYPQKSTRARGGGLAVWGIATL
;
A
#
# COMPACT_ATOMS: atom_id res chain seq x y z
N MET A 1 33.45 -64.00 30.42
CA MET A 1 32.02 -64.31 30.57
C MET A 1 31.54 -63.52 31.79
N LEU A 2 31.09 -62.29 31.57
CA LEU A 2 30.88 -61.28 32.61
C LEU A 2 29.38 -60.94 32.75
N ALA A 3 29.02 -60.65 33.99
CA ALA A 3 27.69 -60.56 34.59
C ALA A 3 26.72 -59.55 33.96
N HIS A 4 25.42 -59.88 34.03
CA HIS A 4 24.29 -58.97 33.90
C HIS A 4 23.65 -58.75 35.28
N ALA A 5 23.54 -57.50 35.71
CA ALA A 5 22.35 -56.89 36.35
C ALA A 5 22.72 -55.51 36.89
N GLY A 6 22.02 -54.46 36.42
CA GLY A 6 22.24 -53.08 36.87
C GLY A 6 21.00 -52.21 36.65
N ASN A 7 20.33 -51.93 37.78
CA ASN A 7 19.62 -50.73 38.23
C ASN A 7 18.51 -50.04 37.42
N TRP A 8 17.38 -49.94 38.13
CA TRP A 8 16.33 -48.91 38.06
C TRP A 8 16.80 -47.57 38.66
N PHE A 9 16.45 -46.45 38.00
CA PHE A 9 16.11 -45.10 38.49
C PHE A 9 15.93 -44.25 37.21
N GLY A 10 14.99 -43.36 36.97
CA GLY A 10 13.99 -42.66 37.78
C GLY A 10 13.65 -41.36 37.02
N ARG A 11 12.36 -41.03 36.97
CA ARG A 11 11.78 -39.69 36.70
C ARG A 11 12.02 -39.04 35.33
N LEU A 12 10.97 -39.19 34.52
CA LEU A 12 10.57 -38.32 33.41
C LEU A 12 10.38 -36.87 33.91
N LEU A 13 11.27 -35.96 33.53
CA LEU A 13 11.06 -34.52 33.61
C LEU A 13 11.00 -33.98 32.18
N PHE A 14 9.77 -33.82 31.68
CA PHE A 14 9.46 -33.02 30.50
C PHE A 14 9.85 -31.56 30.80
N ARG A 15 11.01 -31.12 30.34
CA ARG A 15 11.35 -29.70 30.28
C ARG A 15 10.89 -29.15 28.94
N CYS A 16 9.67 -28.63 28.94
CA CYS A 16 9.26 -27.59 28.01
C CYS A 16 9.97 -26.29 28.42
N SER A 17 10.83 -25.76 27.57
CA SER A 17 11.16 -24.33 27.55
C SER A 17 11.74 -23.97 26.20
N ILE A 18 10.79 -23.58 25.36
CA ILE A 18 10.85 -22.66 24.22
C ILE A 18 12.18 -21.89 24.18
N VAL A 19 12.99 -22.15 23.15
CA VAL A 19 13.95 -21.16 22.67
C VAL A 19 13.11 -20.04 22.09
N ALA A 20 12.99 -18.93 22.81
CA ALA A 20 12.51 -17.69 22.23
C ALA A 20 13.58 -17.23 21.24
N SER A 21 13.54 -17.79 20.03
CA SER A 21 14.19 -17.19 18.89
C SER A 21 13.44 -15.88 18.68
N CYS A 22 14.04 -14.78 19.15
CA CYS A 22 13.65 -13.45 18.73
C CYS A 22 13.95 -13.41 17.24
N LEU A 23 13.00 -13.86 16.42
CA LEU A 23 12.99 -13.61 15.00
C LEU A 23 12.76 -12.10 14.86
N VAL A 24 13.83 -11.32 15.01
CA VAL A 24 13.97 -10.13 14.20
C VAL A 24 13.86 -10.68 12.78
N SER A 25 12.70 -10.49 12.17
CA SER A 25 12.55 -10.73 10.74
C SER A 25 13.70 -9.97 10.10
N ALA A 26 14.66 -10.71 9.52
CA ALA A 26 15.54 -10.14 8.52
C ALA A 26 14.58 -9.76 7.40
N ASN A 27 14.04 -8.53 7.46
CA ASN A 27 13.02 -8.06 6.55
C ASN A 27 13.58 -8.29 5.16
N ALA A 28 13.06 -9.32 4.49
CA ALA A 28 13.32 -9.53 3.08
C ALA A 28 13.06 -8.17 2.42
N THR A 29 13.97 -7.78 1.56
CA THR A 29 13.89 -6.48 0.91
C THR A 29 13.59 -6.74 -0.54
N VAL A 30 12.52 -6.13 -1.03
CA VAL A 30 12.21 -6.20 -2.45
C VAL A 30 12.99 -5.09 -3.15
N VAL A 31 13.88 -5.46 -4.05
CA VAL A 31 14.73 -4.49 -4.77
C VAL A 31 14.13 -4.22 -6.15
N VAL A 32 13.65 -3.01 -6.38
CA VAL A 32 13.23 -2.50 -7.69
C VAL A 32 14.48 -2.21 -8.51
N ASN A 33 14.56 -2.78 -9.71
CA ASN A 33 15.71 -2.65 -10.60
C ASN A 33 15.32 -2.24 -12.04
N SER A 34 14.06 -1.84 -12.25
CA SER A 34 13.54 -1.43 -13.55
C SER A 34 12.71 -0.16 -13.42
N LEU A 35 12.80 0.70 -14.45
CA LEU A 35 11.96 1.89 -14.62
C LEU A 35 10.64 1.59 -15.33
N GLU A 36 10.46 0.37 -15.83
CA GLU A 36 9.27 -0.02 -16.59
C GLU A 36 8.01 -0.03 -15.72
N ASP A 37 6.88 0.34 -16.32
CA ASP A 37 5.55 0.11 -15.78
C ASP A 37 4.80 -0.89 -16.66
N VAL A 38 4.90 -2.17 -16.29
CA VAL A 38 4.28 -3.30 -17.00
C VAL A 38 3.64 -4.24 -15.98
N GLU A 39 2.54 -4.90 -16.38
CA GLU A 39 1.84 -5.88 -15.54
C GLU A 39 2.72 -7.09 -15.21
N VAL A 40 3.43 -7.60 -16.22
CA VAL A 40 4.27 -8.78 -16.10
C VAL A 40 5.68 -8.44 -16.59
N PRO A 41 6.63 -8.15 -15.68
CA PRO A 41 8.00 -7.86 -16.08
C PRO A 41 8.73 -9.11 -16.57
N ASP A 42 9.70 -8.92 -17.46
CA ASP A 42 10.60 -9.99 -17.90
C ASP A 42 11.35 -10.61 -16.72
N ALA A 43 11.79 -11.87 -16.87
CA ALA A 43 12.59 -12.55 -15.86
C ALA A 43 13.83 -11.72 -15.46
N GLY A 44 14.04 -11.56 -14.14
CA GLY A 44 15.12 -10.77 -13.58
C GLY A 44 14.82 -9.28 -13.42
N LYS A 45 13.72 -8.77 -13.99
CA LYS A 45 13.23 -7.42 -13.74
C LYS A 45 12.24 -7.39 -12.57
N VAL A 46 12.35 -6.33 -11.78
CA VAL A 46 11.45 -5.99 -10.68
C VAL A 46 11.06 -4.53 -10.87
N THR A 47 9.85 -4.31 -11.37
CA THR A 47 9.21 -2.99 -11.45
C THR A 47 8.64 -2.60 -10.09
N LEU A 48 8.39 -1.30 -9.87
CA LEU A 48 7.70 -0.84 -8.66
C LEU A 48 6.34 -1.52 -8.47
N ARG A 49 5.59 -1.75 -9.56
CA ARG A 49 4.31 -2.47 -9.53
C ARG A 49 4.47 -3.90 -9.02
N SER A 50 5.36 -4.68 -9.64
CA SER A 50 5.62 -6.06 -9.23
C SER A 50 6.23 -6.16 -7.82
N ALA A 51 6.95 -5.13 -7.37
CA ALA A 51 7.48 -5.05 -6.03
C ALA A 51 6.36 -4.79 -5.01
N LEU A 52 5.48 -3.84 -5.32
CA LEU A 52 4.32 -3.51 -4.51
C LEU A 52 3.40 -4.71 -4.37
N ASP A 53 3.17 -5.49 -5.42
CA ASP A 53 2.32 -6.69 -5.35
C ASP A 53 2.94 -7.78 -4.46
N ARG A 54 4.23 -8.07 -4.63
CA ARG A 54 4.89 -9.17 -3.89
C ARG A 54 5.17 -8.88 -2.42
N ALA A 55 5.47 -7.61 -2.08
CA ALA A 55 5.95 -7.25 -0.76
C ALA A 55 4.91 -7.61 0.31
N ALA A 56 5.32 -8.22 1.42
CA ALA A 56 4.45 -8.36 2.58
C ALA A 56 4.09 -6.99 3.17
N SER A 57 3.04 -6.94 4.00
CA SER A 57 2.66 -5.70 4.70
C SER A 57 3.82 -5.18 5.56
N GLY A 58 4.26 -3.95 5.30
CA GLY A 58 5.38 -3.31 6.00
C GLY A 58 6.76 -3.77 5.55
N GLU A 59 6.86 -4.68 4.57
CA GLU A 59 8.14 -5.07 3.97
C GLU A 59 8.74 -3.89 3.19
N GLN A 60 10.06 -3.75 3.26
CA GLN A 60 10.75 -2.65 2.59
C GLN A 60 10.91 -2.93 1.09
N ILE A 61 10.48 -1.96 0.29
CA ILE A 61 10.78 -1.86 -1.12
C ILE A 61 11.92 -0.84 -1.27
N VAL A 62 13.07 -1.28 -1.76
CA VAL A 62 14.24 -0.42 -2.03
C VAL A 62 14.56 -0.43 -3.51
N PHE A 63 15.58 0.33 -3.91
CA PHE A 63 15.93 0.53 -5.30
C PHE A 63 17.39 0.15 -5.57
N ASP A 64 17.62 -0.43 -6.73
CA ASP A 64 18.95 -0.65 -7.26
C ASP A 64 19.67 0.71 -7.45
N PRO A 65 20.97 0.83 -7.10
CA PRO A 65 21.72 2.09 -7.22
C PRO A 65 21.73 2.71 -8.62
N THR A 66 21.54 1.90 -9.67
CA THR A 66 21.45 2.38 -11.06
C THR A 66 20.24 3.28 -11.32
N LEU A 67 19.23 3.28 -10.44
CA LEU A 67 18.03 4.11 -10.55
C LEU A 67 18.17 5.48 -9.87
N ASN A 68 19.36 5.82 -9.38
CA ASN A 68 19.61 7.06 -8.65
C ASN A 68 19.30 8.31 -9.48
N GLY A 69 18.33 9.11 -9.04
CA GLY A 69 17.88 10.33 -9.70
C GLY A 69 16.95 10.09 -10.89
N CYS A 70 16.55 8.85 -11.17
CA CYS A 70 15.65 8.52 -12.26
C CYS A 70 14.18 8.81 -11.93
N THR A 71 13.36 8.75 -12.98
CA THR A 71 11.90 8.80 -12.90
C THR A 71 11.33 7.46 -13.35
N ILE A 72 10.50 6.85 -12.51
CA ILE A 72 9.59 5.78 -12.89
C ILE A 72 8.31 6.46 -13.40
N GLU A 73 8.08 6.39 -14.70
CA GLU A 73 6.86 6.88 -15.33
C GLU A 73 5.83 5.75 -15.38
N LEU A 74 4.75 5.91 -14.62
CA LEU A 74 3.62 5.01 -14.60
C LEU A 74 2.65 5.36 -15.72
N SER A 75 2.19 4.35 -16.44
CA SER A 75 1.29 4.47 -17.59
C SER A 75 0.09 3.52 -17.50
N LEU A 76 0.10 2.58 -16.55
CA LEU A 76 -0.99 1.63 -16.34
C LEU A 76 -1.81 2.02 -15.11
N VAL A 77 -3.13 2.06 -15.27
CA VAL A 77 -4.06 2.11 -14.15
C VAL A 77 -4.15 0.72 -13.53
N GLY A 78 -3.57 0.56 -12.35
CA GLY A 78 -3.60 -0.72 -11.61
C GLY A 78 -4.93 -0.97 -10.91
N GLN A 79 -5.70 0.08 -10.63
CA GLN A 79 -7.01 -0.05 -9.99
C GLN A 79 -7.97 1.05 -10.46
N GLU A 80 -9.05 0.66 -11.13
CA GLU A 80 -10.10 1.60 -11.57
C GLU A 80 -10.90 2.18 -10.41
N HIS A 81 -11.12 1.37 -9.37
CA HIS A 81 -11.89 1.73 -8.17
C HIS A 81 -11.04 1.52 -6.92
N SER A 82 -10.20 2.49 -6.58
CA SER A 82 -9.36 2.42 -5.38
C SER A 82 -10.22 2.65 -4.16
N ILE A 83 -10.44 1.62 -3.36
CA ILE A 83 -11.28 1.74 -2.17
C ILE A 83 -10.44 2.22 -0.99
N LEU A 84 -10.89 3.24 -0.29
CA LEU A 84 -10.30 3.74 0.96
C LEU A 84 -11.42 4.12 1.93
N VAL A 85 -11.14 4.16 3.23
CA VAL A 85 -12.12 4.69 4.17
C VAL A 85 -12.18 6.21 4.05
N GLY A 86 -13.39 6.73 3.97
CA GLY A 86 -13.65 8.16 3.90
C GLY A 86 -14.85 8.57 4.75
N GLU A 87 -14.90 9.87 5.05
CA GLU A 87 -16.02 10.48 5.76
C GLU A 87 -17.31 10.35 4.94
N LEU A 88 -18.36 9.89 5.62
CA LEU A 88 -19.72 10.01 5.16
C LEU A 88 -20.37 11.19 5.89
N MET A 89 -20.74 12.20 5.10
CA MET A 89 -21.44 13.38 5.59
C MET A 89 -22.93 13.28 5.25
N GLY A 90 -23.78 13.51 6.24
CA GLY A 90 -25.21 13.75 6.07
C GLY A 90 -25.48 15.25 5.90
N MET A 91 -26.68 15.58 5.44
CA MET A 91 -27.22 16.93 5.52
C MET A 91 -28.54 16.91 6.28
N GLU A 92 -28.71 17.87 7.18
CA GLU A 92 -29.96 18.15 7.87
C GLU A 92 -30.45 19.54 7.43
N GLU A 93 -31.71 19.62 6.99
CA GLU A 93 -32.34 20.89 6.65
C GLU A 93 -32.79 21.60 7.94
N THR A 94 -32.32 22.82 8.16
CA THR A 94 -32.73 23.66 9.30
C THR A 94 -33.36 24.97 8.82
N PRO A 95 -34.10 25.70 9.66
CA PRO A 95 -34.64 27.03 9.29
C PRO A 95 -33.57 28.04 8.84
N SER A 96 -32.31 27.84 9.26
CA SER A 96 -31.15 28.66 8.85
C SER A 96 -30.41 28.13 7.62
N GLY A 97 -30.86 27.03 7.02
CA GLY A 97 -30.24 26.37 5.87
C GLY A 97 -29.70 24.96 6.19
N PRO A 98 -29.12 24.26 5.20
CA PRO A 98 -28.61 22.91 5.38
C PRO A 98 -27.34 22.90 6.24
N ILE A 99 -27.29 21.99 7.20
CA ILE A 99 -26.12 21.74 8.04
C ILE A 99 -25.57 20.36 7.73
N SER A 100 -24.27 20.27 7.46
CA SER A 100 -23.58 18.99 7.29
C SER A 100 -23.16 18.41 8.63
N TYR A 101 -23.38 17.11 8.84
CA TYR A 101 -22.90 16.40 10.03
C TYR A 101 -22.21 15.09 9.64
N LEU A 102 -21.26 14.65 10.47
CA LEU A 102 -20.55 13.38 10.25
C LEU A 102 -21.48 12.22 10.63
N ILE A 103 -21.81 11.37 9.66
CA ILE A 103 -22.51 10.10 9.91
C ILE A 103 -21.49 9.06 10.39
N GLY A 104 -20.29 9.07 9.80
CA GLY A 104 -19.22 8.16 10.20
C GLY A 104 -18.19 7.95 9.10
N TYR A 105 -17.49 6.82 9.18
CA TYR A 105 -16.44 6.41 8.25
C TYR A 105 -16.84 5.12 7.57
N GLN A 106 -16.74 5.07 6.25
CA GLN A 106 -17.09 3.89 5.45
C GLN A 106 -16.08 3.72 4.32
N GLU A 107 -15.96 2.51 3.78
CA GLU A 107 -15.26 2.30 2.53
C GLU A 107 -15.93 3.10 1.41
N ARG A 108 -15.14 3.85 0.65
CA ARG A 108 -15.57 4.68 -0.47
C ARG A 108 -14.65 4.44 -1.64
N ASP A 109 -15.22 4.62 -2.81
CA ASP A 109 -14.46 4.58 -4.05
C ASP A 109 -13.76 5.93 -4.29
N TYR A 110 -12.43 5.91 -4.36
CA TYR A 110 -11.56 7.06 -4.63
C TYR A 110 -11.14 7.12 -6.11
N GLY A 111 -11.72 6.27 -6.96
CA GLY A 111 -11.47 6.18 -8.39
C GLY A 111 -10.09 5.64 -8.72
N ARG A 112 -9.60 6.04 -9.89
CA ARG A 112 -8.45 5.44 -10.56
C ARG A 112 -7.13 5.74 -9.85
N SER A 113 -6.31 4.71 -9.66
CA SER A 113 -4.92 4.85 -9.23
C SER A 113 -4.01 3.98 -10.09
N ALA A 114 -2.84 4.51 -10.42
CA ALA A 114 -1.78 3.79 -11.11
C ALA A 114 -1.31 2.61 -10.25
N LEU A 115 -1.05 2.85 -8.97
CA LEU A 115 -0.73 1.84 -7.97
C LEU A 115 -1.76 1.84 -6.84
N TYR A 116 -2.12 0.66 -6.36
CA TYR A 116 -3.03 0.49 -5.23
C TYR A 116 -2.59 -0.66 -4.35
N ALA A 117 -2.61 -0.46 -3.03
CA ALA A 117 -2.26 -1.49 -2.07
C ALA A 117 -3.24 -1.51 -0.89
N ARG A 118 -3.69 -2.70 -0.48
CA ARG A 118 -4.45 -2.93 0.77
C ARG A 118 -3.56 -3.59 1.84
N LYS A 119 -2.52 -2.87 2.24
CA LYS A 119 -1.51 -3.27 3.24
C LYS A 119 -0.67 -2.07 3.64
N ASP A 120 0.15 -2.22 4.68
CA ASP A 120 1.18 -1.24 4.98
C ASP A 120 2.27 -1.29 3.90
N VAL A 121 2.72 -0.13 3.45
CA VAL A 121 3.68 0.03 2.36
C VAL A 121 4.88 0.84 2.83
N VAL A 122 6.09 0.33 2.58
CA VAL A 122 7.34 1.04 2.84
C VAL A 122 8.16 1.12 1.56
N ILE A 123 8.33 2.33 1.03
CA ILE A 123 9.16 2.62 -0.15
C ILE A 123 10.36 3.45 0.31
N ASP A 124 11.54 2.86 0.32
CA ASP A 124 12.75 3.46 0.87
C ASP A 124 13.82 3.62 -0.21
N ALA A 125 13.96 4.84 -0.72
CA ALA A 125 15.00 5.24 -1.66
C ALA A 125 16.17 5.97 -0.98
N SER A 126 16.33 5.84 0.35
CA SER A 126 17.40 6.53 1.09
C SER A 126 18.80 6.14 0.63
N ALA A 127 18.95 4.94 0.03
CA ALA A 127 20.21 4.47 -0.54
C ALA A 127 20.57 5.15 -1.88
N LEU A 128 19.63 5.87 -2.50
CA LEU A 128 19.84 6.66 -3.72
C LEU A 128 20.17 8.10 -3.33
N PRO A 129 21.40 8.62 -3.52
CA PRO A 129 21.76 9.99 -3.11
C PRO A 129 20.95 11.12 -3.77
N LEU A 130 20.34 10.88 -4.93
CA LEU A 130 19.46 11.81 -5.65
C LEU A 130 17.97 11.42 -5.52
N GLY A 131 17.67 10.36 -4.76
CA GLY A 131 16.32 9.82 -4.62
C GLY A 131 15.79 9.20 -5.91
N ILE A 132 14.47 9.07 -5.99
CA ILE A 132 13.75 8.64 -7.18
C ILE A 132 12.42 9.39 -7.31
N THR A 133 11.96 9.62 -8.53
CA THR A 133 10.62 10.18 -8.79
C THR A 133 9.67 9.10 -9.28
N ILE A 134 8.48 9.03 -8.70
CA ILE A 134 7.35 8.25 -9.21
C ILE A 134 6.36 9.23 -9.84
N ARG A 135 6.06 9.07 -11.12
CA ARG A 135 5.25 10.00 -11.89
C ARG A 135 4.10 9.28 -12.56
N TRP A 136 2.90 9.86 -12.52
CA TRP A 136 1.83 9.46 -13.44
C TRP A 136 2.03 10.13 -14.81
N GLY A 137 2.07 9.32 -15.87
CA GLY A 137 2.33 9.75 -17.25
C GLY A 137 1.06 10.07 -18.05
N GLY A 138 -0.12 9.59 -17.64
CA GLY A 138 -1.39 9.77 -18.39
C GLY A 138 -1.90 11.21 -18.48
N GLY A 139 -1.38 12.12 -17.65
CA GLY A 139 -1.67 13.55 -17.74
C GLY A 139 -3.15 13.89 -17.56
N ASP A 140 -3.62 14.90 -18.29
CA ASP A 140 -5.01 15.39 -18.22
C ASP A 140 -6.00 14.53 -19.03
N ASP A 141 -5.51 13.85 -20.07
CA ASP A 141 -6.32 13.03 -20.96
C ASP A 141 -6.68 11.67 -20.33
N ASP A 142 -5.80 11.16 -19.46
CA ASP A 142 -6.02 9.90 -18.74
C ASP A 142 -5.68 10.08 -17.25
N PRO A 143 -6.55 10.72 -16.46
CA PRO A 143 -6.24 11.04 -15.07
C PRO A 143 -6.26 9.80 -14.17
N ALA A 144 -5.18 9.61 -13.41
CA ALA A 144 -5.10 8.66 -12.31
C ALA A 144 -4.25 9.21 -11.17
N ARG A 145 -4.54 8.74 -9.95
CA ARG A 145 -3.68 8.95 -8.79
C ARG A 145 -2.39 8.16 -8.93
N VAL A 146 -1.26 8.64 -8.40
CA VAL A 146 -0.01 7.85 -8.43
C VAL A 146 -0.13 6.60 -7.54
N LEU A 147 -0.49 6.77 -6.28
CA LEU A 147 -0.59 5.67 -5.32
C LEU A 147 -1.74 5.86 -4.32
N ALA A 148 -2.56 4.83 -4.15
CA ALA A 148 -3.51 4.71 -3.04
C ALA A 148 -3.11 3.56 -2.10
N VAL A 149 -3.19 3.80 -0.79
CA VAL A 149 -2.83 2.80 0.24
C VAL A 149 -3.92 2.70 1.30
N TYR A 150 -4.59 1.56 1.34
CA TYR A 150 -5.45 1.16 2.46
C TYR A 150 -4.56 0.51 3.54
N GLY A 151 -3.87 1.37 4.30
CA GLY A 151 -2.85 1.00 5.28
C GLY A 151 -1.96 2.21 5.58
N ASN A 152 -0.87 1.99 6.32
CA ASN A 152 0.16 2.99 6.53
C ASN A 152 1.07 3.09 5.30
N LEU A 153 1.59 4.29 5.03
CA LEU A 153 2.55 4.54 3.97
C LEU A 153 3.79 5.20 4.57
N THR A 154 4.95 4.60 4.35
CA THR A 154 6.24 5.27 4.55
C THR A 154 6.94 5.43 3.21
N MET A 155 7.35 6.65 2.91
CA MET A 155 8.20 6.98 1.76
C MET A 155 9.43 7.70 2.27
N LYS A 156 10.62 7.33 1.80
CA LYS A 156 11.85 8.06 2.08
C LYS A 156 12.61 8.34 0.82
N HIS A 157 12.95 9.61 0.62
CA HIS A 157 13.72 10.08 -0.53
C HIS A 157 13.03 9.77 -1.88
N VAL A 158 11.71 9.84 -1.88
CA VAL A 158 10.87 9.62 -3.07
C VAL A 158 10.06 10.88 -3.35
N SER A 159 10.07 11.32 -4.61
CA SER A 159 9.19 12.39 -5.09
C SER A 159 8.00 11.79 -5.84
N VAL A 160 6.82 12.40 -5.70
CA VAL A 160 5.59 11.97 -6.40
C VAL A 160 5.06 13.13 -7.23
N THR A 161 4.84 12.91 -8.53
CA THR A 161 4.38 13.97 -9.45
C THR A 161 3.34 13.48 -10.45
N GLY A 162 2.65 14.42 -11.11
CA GLY A 162 1.74 14.12 -12.23
C GLY A 162 0.38 13.49 -11.87
N GLY A 163 0.23 12.98 -10.65
CA GLY A 163 -1.01 12.33 -10.21
C GLY A 163 -2.20 13.29 -10.14
N ARG A 164 -3.36 12.81 -10.60
CA ARG A 164 -4.61 13.57 -10.64
C ARG A 164 -5.78 12.70 -10.19
N SER A 165 -6.54 13.18 -9.21
CA SER A 165 -7.79 12.55 -8.79
C SER A 165 -8.97 13.34 -9.35
N VAL A 166 -9.86 12.66 -10.07
CA VAL A 166 -11.08 13.27 -10.65
C VAL A 166 -12.32 12.61 -10.07
N SER A 167 -13.38 13.41 -9.88
CA SER A 167 -14.68 12.90 -9.45
C SER A 167 -15.43 12.44 -10.68
N VAL A 168 -15.79 11.16 -10.71
CA VAL A 168 -16.55 10.53 -11.79
C VAL A 168 -17.86 10.03 -11.20
N ALA A 169 -18.97 10.23 -11.90
CA ALA A 169 -20.27 9.72 -11.48
C ALA A 169 -20.22 8.20 -11.35
N LEU A 170 -20.88 7.67 -10.32
CA LEU A 170 -21.05 6.24 -10.09
C LEU A 170 -22.53 5.91 -10.17
N GLU A 171 -22.81 4.68 -10.60
CA GLU A 171 -24.14 4.10 -10.44
C GLU A 171 -24.37 3.81 -8.96
N PRO A 172 -25.27 4.53 -8.28
CA PRO A 172 -25.44 4.38 -6.84
C PRO A 172 -26.12 3.05 -6.53
N ASP A 173 -25.64 2.34 -5.51
CA ASP A 173 -26.33 1.16 -4.97
C ASP A 173 -27.71 1.58 -4.44
N ALA A 174 -28.77 1.07 -5.06
CA ALA A 174 -30.16 1.43 -4.73
C ALA A 174 -30.61 0.91 -3.36
N GLU A 175 -29.91 -0.08 -2.80
CA GLU A 175 -30.23 -0.67 -1.49
C GLU A 175 -29.44 -0.01 -0.35
N ALA A 176 -28.36 0.71 -0.66
CA ALA A 176 -27.57 1.40 0.35
C ALA A 176 -28.30 2.64 0.89
N GLU A 177 -28.33 2.79 2.23
CA GLU A 177 -28.95 3.95 2.89
C GLU A 177 -28.28 5.28 2.49
N TYR A 178 -26.96 5.24 2.25
CA TYR A 178 -26.16 6.41 1.88
C TYR A 178 -25.27 6.11 0.67
N PRO A 179 -25.86 5.98 -0.54
CA PRO A 179 -25.12 5.48 -1.69
C PRO A 179 -24.14 6.54 -2.21
N GLN A 180 -22.96 6.07 -2.64
CA GLN A 180 -21.95 6.94 -3.20
C GLN A 180 -22.28 7.27 -4.67
N LYS A 181 -22.55 8.55 -4.95
CA LYS A 181 -22.94 9.03 -6.28
C LYS A 181 -21.76 9.35 -7.20
N SER A 182 -20.56 9.50 -6.66
CA SER A 182 -19.35 9.77 -7.43
C SER A 182 -18.10 9.34 -6.68
N THR A 183 -17.01 9.06 -7.41
CA THR A 183 -15.70 8.79 -6.81
C THR A 183 -15.22 9.99 -5.96
N ARG A 184 -14.40 9.73 -4.95
CA ARG A 184 -13.79 10.78 -4.13
C ARG A 184 -12.54 11.35 -4.82
N ALA A 185 -12.64 12.58 -5.28
CA ALA A 185 -11.51 13.34 -5.83
C ALA A 185 -10.59 13.92 -4.73
N ARG A 186 -9.99 13.05 -3.92
CA ARG A 186 -9.00 13.44 -2.90
C ARG A 186 -7.66 12.76 -3.16
N GLY A 187 -6.58 13.51 -2.93
CA GLY A 187 -5.20 13.02 -2.99
C GLY A 187 -4.77 12.60 -4.40
N GLY A 188 -4.43 13.56 -5.27
CA GLY A 188 -4.02 13.28 -6.66
C GLY A 188 -2.66 12.57 -6.76
N GLY A 189 -1.68 12.97 -5.95
CA GLY A 189 -0.42 12.21 -5.83
C GLY A 189 -0.64 10.93 -5.01
N LEU A 190 -0.94 11.12 -3.72
CA LEU A 190 -1.10 10.05 -2.74
C LEU A 190 -2.47 10.13 -2.07
N ALA A 191 -3.08 8.98 -1.81
CA ALA A 191 -4.22 8.85 -0.91
C ALA A 191 -3.99 7.68 0.06
N VAL A 192 -4.01 7.95 1.35
CA VAL A 192 -3.65 6.99 2.39
C VAL A 192 -4.74 6.99 3.45
N TRP A 193 -5.23 5.81 3.83
CA TRP A 193 -6.18 5.68 4.94
C TRP A 193 -5.48 5.67 6.30
N GLY A 194 -4.34 4.97 6.40
CA GLY A 194 -3.53 4.97 7.62
C GLY A 194 -2.68 6.23 7.76
N ILE A 195 -1.52 6.08 8.40
CA ILE A 195 -0.56 7.17 8.59
C ILE A 195 0.38 7.25 7.39
N ALA A 196 0.55 8.43 6.83
CA ALA A 196 1.58 8.74 5.84
C ALA A 196 2.80 9.39 6.51
N THR A 197 3.97 8.79 6.35
CA THR A 197 5.28 9.35 6.73
C THR A 197 6.09 9.55 5.45
N LEU A 198 6.38 10.80 5.09
CA LEU A 198 6.96 11.19 3.80
C LEU A 198 8.28 11.94 3.97
#